data_AF-A0A924J402-F1
#
_entry.id   AF-A0A924J402-F1
#
_cell.length_a   1.000
_cell.length_b   1.000
_cell.length_c   1.000
_cell.angle_alpha   90.00
_cell.angle_beta   90.00
_cell.angle_gamma   90.00
#
_symmetry.space_group_name_H-M   'P 1'
#
loop_
_entity.id
_entity.type
_entity.pdbx_description
1 polymer ?
#
loop_
_entity_poly.entity_id
_entity_poly.type
_entity_poly.pdbx_seq_one_letter_code
_entity_poly.pdbx_strand_id
1 'polypeptide(L)'
;MEHHKGFLNWMFRSRKTGRITLAQLPNWQLVVWAVASAVMWLGHPQGRARDVLVVIASAALALWAGDEVVRGVNPFRRVMGVVVLAWLVFSRVRLG
;
A
#
# COMPACT_ATOMS: atom_id res chain seq x y z
N MET A 1 -27.92 -3.38 -20.10
CA MET A 1 -26.64 -3.82 -19.51
C MET A 1 -25.90 -2.66 -18.83
N GLU A 2 -26.55 -1.91 -17.91
CA GLU A 2 -26.04 -0.59 -17.44
C GLU A 2 -25.71 -0.47 -15.94
N HIS A 3 -25.65 -1.56 -15.17
CA HIS A 3 -25.41 -1.45 -13.72
C HIS A 3 -23.93 -1.48 -13.27
N HIS A 4 -22.99 -1.87 -14.14
CA HIS A 4 -21.58 -2.05 -13.74
C HIS A 4 -20.75 -0.75 -13.69
N LYS A 5 -21.23 0.33 -14.32
CA LYS A 5 -20.49 1.60 -14.36
C LYS A 5 -20.63 2.40 -13.05
N GLY A 6 -21.71 2.19 -12.30
CA GLY A 6 -21.98 2.90 -11.04
C GLY A 6 -21.02 2.50 -9.91
N PHE A 7 -20.74 1.20 -9.75
CA PHE A 7 -19.89 0.70 -8.67
C PHE A 7 -18.42 1.08 -8.84
N LEU A 8 -17.86 0.91 -10.05
CA LEU A 8 -16.49 1.32 -10.35
C LEU A 8 -16.33 2.83 -10.21
N ASN A 9 -17.27 3.62 -10.73
CA ASN A 9 -17.22 5.07 -10.59
C ASN A 9 -17.41 5.50 -9.12
N TRP A 10 -18.25 4.81 -8.34
CA TRP A 10 -18.37 5.01 -6.88
C TRP A 10 -17.08 4.65 -6.13
N MET A 11 -16.38 3.61 -6.58
CA MET A 11 -15.12 3.16 -6.00
C MET A 11 -13.93 4.05 -6.32
N PHE A 12 -14.03 5.03 -7.22
CA PHE A 12 -12.93 5.90 -7.66
C PHE A 12 -13.25 7.41 -7.55
N ARG A 13 -14.43 7.81 -7.08
CA ARG A 13 -14.89 9.22 -7.11
C ARG A 13 -14.96 9.84 -5.72
N SER A 14 -14.15 10.89 -5.51
CA SER A 14 -14.00 11.63 -4.26
C SER A 14 -15.25 12.46 -3.91
N ARG A 15 -15.81 12.28 -2.70
CA ARG A 15 -17.08 12.88 -2.27
C ARG A 15 -16.99 14.29 -1.66
N LYS A 16 -15.79 14.90 -1.55
CA LYS A 16 -15.67 16.25 -0.98
C LYS A 16 -15.72 17.40 -2.00
N THR A 17 -15.48 17.15 -3.28
CA THR A 17 -15.28 18.25 -4.25
C THR A 17 -15.80 17.97 -5.66
N GLY A 18 -16.36 16.78 -5.95
CA GLY A 18 -16.86 16.46 -7.30
C GLY A 18 -15.78 16.38 -8.39
N ARG A 19 -14.52 16.70 -8.08
CA ARG A 19 -13.35 16.50 -8.95
C ARG A 19 -12.82 15.08 -8.77
N ILE A 20 -12.49 14.45 -9.90
CA ILE A 20 -11.69 13.23 -9.96
C ILE A 20 -10.28 13.60 -9.48
N THR A 21 -10.06 13.66 -8.16
CA THR A 21 -8.72 13.77 -7.59
C THR A 21 -8.17 12.36 -7.44
N LEU A 22 -7.94 11.70 -8.58
CA LEU A 22 -7.26 10.40 -8.67
C LEU A 22 -5.77 10.49 -8.29
N ALA A 23 -5.22 11.70 -8.25
CA ALA A 23 -3.82 11.95 -7.93
C ALA A 23 -3.73 12.95 -6.77
N GLN A 24 -3.65 12.44 -5.54
CA GLN A 24 -2.85 13.13 -4.54
C GLN A 24 -1.45 12.52 -4.54
N LEU A 25 -0.48 13.39 -4.22
CA LEU A 25 0.98 13.23 -4.23
C LEU A 25 1.48 11.77 -4.19
N PRO A 26 2.50 11.42 -5.00
CA PRO A 26 3.07 10.08 -4.99
C PRO A 26 3.40 9.66 -3.56
N ASN A 27 2.83 8.55 -3.11
CA ASN A 27 3.06 8.01 -1.78
C ASN A 27 4.53 7.59 -1.69
N TRP A 28 5.37 8.47 -1.13
CA TRP A 28 6.81 8.25 -0.99
C TRP A 28 7.12 6.94 -0.25
N GLN A 29 6.21 6.48 0.61
CA GLN A 29 6.31 5.22 1.33
C GLN A 29 6.26 3.99 0.40
N LEU A 30 5.46 4.03 -0.67
CA LEU A 30 5.48 2.97 -1.70
C LEU A 30 6.79 2.99 -2.49
N VAL A 31 7.34 4.18 -2.74
CA VAL A 31 8.65 4.32 -3.39
C VAL A 31 9.74 3.71 -2.51
N VAL A 32 9.73 4.00 -1.20
CA VAL A 32 10.67 3.41 -0.24
C VAL A 32 10.52 1.88 -0.19
N TRP A 33 9.30 1.36 -0.14
CA TRP A 33 9.06 -0.09 -0.20
C TRP A 33 9.57 -0.71 -1.51
N ALA A 34 9.29 -0.08 -2.65
CA ALA A 34 9.70 -0.57 -3.97
C ALA A 34 11.22 -0.55 -4.12
N VAL A 35 11.90 0.52 -3.69
CA VAL A 35 13.36 0.63 -3.70
C VAL A 35 13.99 -0.40 -2.78
N ALA A 36 13.51 -0.54 -1.54
CA ALA A 36 14.03 -1.55 -0.61
C ALA A 36 13.85 -2.98 -1.16
N SER A 37 12.71 -3.26 -1.79
CA SER A 37 12.43 -4.53 -2.44
C SER A 37 13.34 -4.79 -3.65
N ALA A 38 13.58 -3.76 -4.47
CA ALA A 38 14.49 -3.82 -5.61
C ALA A 38 15.95 -4.06 -5.15
N VAL A 39 16.39 -3.40 -4.09
CA VAL A 39 17.73 -3.60 -3.50
C VAL A 39 17.88 -5.04 -2.98
N MET A 40 16.86 -5.59 -2.31
CA MET A 40 16.88 -7.00 -1.88
C MET A 40 16.92 -7.97 -3.06
N TRP A 41 16.18 -7.67 -4.13
CA TRP A 41 16.09 -8.55 -5.30
C TRP A 41 17.37 -8.52 -6.15
N LEU A 42 17.97 -7.35 -6.36
CA LEU A 42 19.18 -7.19 -7.16
C LEU A 42 20.46 -7.50 -6.39
N GLY A 43 20.50 -7.13 -5.11
CA GLY A 43 21.71 -7.23 -4.29
C GLY A 43 21.88 -8.58 -3.58
N HIS A 44 20.85 -9.43 -3.56
CA HIS A 44 20.80 -10.68 -2.79
C HIS A 44 21.52 -10.61 -1.42
N PRO A 45 21.24 -9.60 -0.58
CA PRO A 45 21.91 -9.45 0.70
C PRO A 45 21.65 -10.68 1.56
N GLN A 46 22.66 -11.12 2.31
CA GLN A 46 22.59 -12.30 3.19
C GLN A 46 22.77 -11.91 4.65
N GLY A 47 22.22 -12.71 5.56
CA GLY A 47 22.28 -12.49 7.01
C GLY A 47 21.64 -11.17 7.44
N ARG A 48 22.28 -10.47 8.39
CA ARG A 48 21.75 -9.27 9.06
C ARG A 48 21.33 -8.15 8.10
N ALA A 49 22.03 -7.98 6.97
CA ALA A 49 21.69 -6.94 6.00
C ALA A 49 20.31 -7.18 5.36
N ARG A 50 19.96 -8.45 5.10
CA ARG A 50 18.65 -8.83 4.59
C ARG A 50 17.57 -8.57 5.62
N ASP A 51 17.81 -8.92 6.88
CA ASP A 51 16.83 -8.75 7.95
C ASP A 51 16.50 -7.27 8.16
N VAL A 52 17.51 -6.40 8.16
CA VAL A 52 17.32 -4.94 8.25
C VAL A 52 16.49 -4.42 7.05
N LEU A 53 16.81 -4.85 5.83
CA LEU A 53 16.05 -4.44 4.64
C LEU A 53 14.60 -4.93 4.67
N VAL A 54 14.36 -6.15 5.15
CA VAL A 54 13.01 -6.69 5.34
C VAL A 54 12.25 -5.84 6.35
N VAL A 55 12.84 -5.52 7.51
CA VAL A 55 12.21 -4.67 8.53
C VAL A 55 11.87 -3.29 7.96
N ILE A 56 12.79 -2.65 7.24
CA ILE A 56 12.58 -1.34 6.62
C ILE A 56 11.45 -1.38 5.60
N ALA A 57 11.48 -2.34 4.66
CA ALA A 57 10.43 -2.51 3.65
C ALA A 57 9.06 -2.73 4.30
N SER A 58 9.03 -3.49 5.39
CA SER A 58 7.80 -3.78 6.13
C SER A 58 7.24 -2.58 6.86
N ALA A 59 8.09 -1.82 7.53
CA ALA A 59 7.69 -0.62 8.24
C ALA A 59 7.17 0.43 7.25
N ALA A 60 7.85 0.62 6.11
CA ALA A 60 7.37 1.48 5.04
C ALA A 60 6.01 1.05 4.50
N LEU A 61 5.81 -0.26 4.27
CA LEU A 61 4.55 -0.80 3.78
C LEU A 61 3.42 -0.67 4.82
N ALA A 62 3.72 -0.88 6.11
CA ALA A 62 2.76 -0.72 7.21
C ALA A 62 2.33 0.74 7.36
N LEU A 63 3.29 1.67 7.33
CA LEU A 63 3.01 3.11 7.41
C LEU A 63 2.18 3.58 6.22
N TRP A 64 2.53 3.10 5.02
CA TRP A 64 1.75 3.38 3.82
C TRP A 64 0.32 2.88 3.95
N ALA A 65 0.16 1.61 4.33
CA ALA A 65 -1.14 0.98 4.42
C ALA A 65 -2.01 1.60 5.53
N GLY A 66 -1.41 1.97 6.67
CA GLY A 66 -2.10 2.69 7.74
C GLY A 66 -2.52 4.11 7.32
N ASP A 67 -1.66 4.85 6.64
CA ASP A 67 -2.01 6.15 6.07
C ASP A 67 -3.17 6.02 5.08
N GLU A 68 -3.17 4.95 4.29
CA GLU A 68 -4.23 4.66 3.32
C GLU A 68 -5.57 4.32 3.97
N VAL A 69 -5.57 3.61 5.09
CA VAL A 69 -6.79 3.33 5.87
C VAL A 69 -7.37 4.60 6.47
N VAL A 70 -6.52 5.46 7.05
CA VAL A 70 -6.94 6.66 7.79
C VAL A 70 -7.27 7.83 6.87
N ARG A 71 -6.39 8.11 5.90
CA ARG A 71 -6.46 9.27 5.01
C ARG A 71 -6.91 8.93 3.59
N GLY A 72 -7.17 7.66 3.30
CA GLY A 72 -7.68 7.24 1.99
C GLY A 72 -8.93 8.01 1.62
N VAL A 73 -8.84 8.82 0.57
CA VAL A 73 -9.96 9.63 0.03
C VAL A 73 -10.99 8.79 -0.71
N ASN A 74 -10.66 7.51 -0.95
CA ASN A 74 -11.39 6.61 -1.81
C ASN A 74 -11.56 5.24 -1.14
N PRO A 75 -12.77 4.63 -1.13
CA PRO A 75 -12.99 3.36 -0.44
C PRO A 75 -12.09 2.23 -0.97
N PHE A 76 -11.77 2.21 -2.27
CA PHE A 76 -10.82 1.26 -2.84
C PHE A 76 -9.44 1.33 -2.19
N ARG A 77 -8.94 2.56 -1.99
CA ARG A 77 -7.65 2.81 -1.35
C ARG A 77 -7.66 2.32 0.10
N ARG A 78 -8.71 2.66 0.87
CA ARG A 78 -8.85 2.18 2.26
C ARG A 78 -8.85 0.65 2.35
N VAL A 79 -9.62 -0.02 1.47
CA VAL A 79 -9.67 -1.49 1.44
C VAL A 79 -8.31 -2.07 1.10
N MET A 80 -7.59 -1.49 0.13
CA MET A 80 -6.22 -1.90 -0.21
C MET A 80 -5.28 -1.76 1.00
N GLY A 81 -5.36 -0.65 1.76
CA GLY A 81 -4.61 -0.47 3.00
C GLY A 81 -4.91 -1.55 4.03
N VAL A 82 -6.19 -1.86 4.27
CA VAL A 82 -6.58 -2.94 5.19
C VAL A 82 -6.06 -4.30 4.74
N VAL A 83 -6.20 -4.62 3.45
CA VAL A 83 -5.74 -5.90 2.88
C VAL A 83 -4.22 -6.03 3.01
N VAL A 84 -3.48 -4.96 2.73
CA VAL A 84 -2.01 -4.95 2.86
C VAL A 84 -1.58 -5.09 4.32
N LEU A 85 -2.24 -4.42 5.28
CA LEU A 85 -1.95 -4.61 6.70
C LEU A 85 -2.25 -6.05 7.16
N ALA A 86 -3.41 -6.60 6.77
CA ALA A 86 -3.78 -7.97 7.11
C ALA A 86 -2.79 -8.99 6.53
N TRP A 87 -2.38 -8.81 5.27
CA TRP A 87 -1.34 -9.62 4.64
C TRP A 87 0.00 -9.49 5.36
N LEU A 88 0.41 -8.28 5.72
CA LEU A 88 1.68 -8.04 6.40
C LEU A 88 1.70 -8.76 7.75
N VAL A 89 0.64 -8.64 8.55
CA VAL A 89 0.50 -9.35 9.83
C VAL A 89 0.53 -10.85 9.63
N PHE A 90 -0.24 -11.37 8.67
CA PHE A 90 -0.26 -12.79 8.35
C PHE A 90 1.12 -13.30 7.92
N SER A 91 1.83 -12.54 7.09
CA SER A 91 3.19 -12.87 6.64
C SER A 91 4.15 -12.93 7.82
N ARG A 92 4.02 -12.06 8.82
CA ARG A 92 4.87 -12.06 10.00
C ARG A 92 4.59 -13.19 10.97
N VAL A 93 3.31 -13.52 11.14
CA VAL A 93 2.90 -14.60 12.04
C VAL A 93 3.23 -15.97 11.43
N ARG A 94 3.21 -16.09 10.10
CA ARG A 94 3.42 -17.36 9.40
C ARG A 94 4.87 -17.60 8.95
N LEU A 95 5.63 -16.54 8.68
CA LEU A 95 7.03 -16.62 8.19
C LEU A 95 8.06 -16.14 9.22
N GLY A 96 7.63 -15.72 10.41
CA GLY A 96 8.48 -15.45 11.57
C GLY A 96 8.57 -16.67 12.47
#